data_AF-A0A1I2UL16-F1
#
_entry.id   AF-A0A1I2UL16-F1
#
_cell.length_a   1.000
_cell.length_b   1.000
_cell.length_c   1.000
_cell.angle_alpha   90.00
_cell.angle_beta   90.00
_cell.angle_gamma   90.00
#
_symmetry.space_group_name_H-M   'P 1'
#
loop_
_entity.id
_entity.type
_entity.pdbx_description
1 polymer ?
#
loop_
_entity_poly.entity_id
_entity_poly.type
_entity_poly.pdbx_seq_one_letter_code
_entity_poly.pdbx_strand_id
1 'polypeptide(L)'
;MLHNFCLYTFIVALLFISCDTKDTKYLVANIEIDSKELKSAILEYDSIIHRDPKFLAGTPDGNYLLTVYERNINDSVTNYAISFSFDTWLMQGEPVWLAYVGGKLVVFYPSSTYHGILSTDKRIHKEIARRYFPSEYKLLSKGKPLDCFSFNDSPSLVLTFHKGKLVTKKLSMGI
;
A
#
# COMPACT_ATOMS: atom_id res chain seq x y z
N MET A 1 -8.06 13.43 55.95
CA MET A 1 -8.27 12.18 55.18
C MET A 1 -8.97 12.39 53.83
N LEU A 2 -9.87 13.38 53.68
CA LEU A 2 -10.58 13.65 52.42
C LEU A 2 -9.67 14.18 51.28
N HIS A 3 -8.63 14.96 51.62
CA HIS A 3 -7.74 15.59 50.64
C HIS A 3 -6.88 14.58 49.85
N ASN A 4 -6.42 13.51 50.52
CA ASN A 4 -5.67 12.44 49.86
C ASN A 4 -6.57 11.63 48.90
N PHE A 5 -7.85 11.46 49.24
CA PHE A 5 -8.79 10.69 48.42
C PHE A 5 -9.07 11.35 47.06
N CYS A 6 -9.20 12.68 47.03
CA CYS A 6 -9.37 13.45 45.78
C CYS A 6 -8.12 13.43 44.89
N LEU A 7 -6.92 13.37 45.47
CA LEU A 7 -5.67 13.30 44.71
C LEU A 7 -5.50 11.93 44.05
N TYR A 8 -5.86 10.85 44.73
CA TYR A 8 -5.83 9.50 44.17
C TYR A 8 -6.85 9.31 43.03
N THR A 9 -8.06 9.85 43.15
CA THR A 9 -9.05 9.77 42.06
C THR A 9 -8.65 10.59 40.84
N PHE A 10 -7.97 11.74 41.03
CA PHE A 10 -7.45 12.56 39.93
C PHE A 10 -6.29 11.89 39.18
N ILE A 11 -5.40 11.19 39.89
CA ILE A 11 -4.29 10.43 39.28
C ILE A 11 -4.82 9.22 38.51
N VAL A 12 -5.81 8.50 39.06
CA VAL A 12 -6.46 7.38 38.35
C VAL A 12 -7.21 7.88 37.12
N ALA A 13 -7.89 9.02 37.18
CA ALA A 13 -8.53 9.64 36.02
C ALA A 13 -7.50 10.06 34.93
N LEU A 14 -6.35 10.60 35.32
CA LEU A 14 -5.24 10.90 34.39
C LEU A 14 -4.66 9.64 33.75
N LEU A 15 -4.59 8.52 34.48
CA LEU A 15 -4.19 7.23 33.92
C LEU A 15 -5.20 6.68 32.90
N PHE A 16 -6.49 6.98 33.06
CA PHE A 16 -7.52 6.63 32.06
C PHE A 16 -7.55 7.58 30.85
N ILE A 17 -7.13 8.85 31.00
CA ILE A 17 -7.00 9.80 29.88
C ILE A 17 -5.74 9.51 29.04
N SER A 18 -4.71 8.89 29.62
CA SER A 18 -3.49 8.48 28.91
C SER A 18 -3.66 7.20 28.06
N CYS A 19 -4.83 6.58 28.07
CA CYS A 19 -5.18 5.47 27.16
C CYS A 19 -5.92 5.94 25.89
N ASP A 20 -5.87 7.24 25.56
CA ASP A 20 -6.01 7.67 24.17
C ASP A 20 -4.66 7.50 23.46
N THR A 21 -4.15 6.27 23.48
CA THR A 21 -3.15 5.87 22.49
C THR A 21 -3.89 5.98 21.17
N LYS A 22 -3.65 7.08 20.45
CA LYS A 22 -3.86 7.17 19.01
C LYS A 22 -3.34 5.85 18.45
N ASP A 23 -4.26 4.94 18.19
CA ASP A 23 -4.02 3.61 17.64
C ASP A 23 -3.68 3.86 16.16
N THR A 24 -2.61 4.61 15.88
CA THR A 24 -1.85 4.47 14.66
C THR A 24 -1.13 3.14 14.78
N LYS A 25 -1.90 2.05 14.74
CA LYS A 25 -1.40 0.76 14.27
C LYS A 25 -0.88 1.06 12.88
N TYR A 26 0.41 1.35 12.79
CA TYR A 26 1.10 1.43 11.51
C TYR A 26 0.70 0.18 10.74
N LEU A 27 0.23 0.35 9.50
CA LEU A 27 0.12 -0.79 8.58
C LEU A 27 1.45 -1.53 8.62
N VAL A 28 1.44 -2.73 9.19
CA VAL A 28 2.64 -3.53 9.39
C VAL A 28 2.95 -4.17 8.05
N ALA A 29 4.18 -3.99 7.56
CA ALA A 29 4.63 -4.74 6.40
C ALA A 29 4.56 -6.23 6.72
N ASN A 30 3.95 -7.01 5.83
CA ASN A 30 3.87 -8.47 5.95
C ASN A 30 4.88 -9.18 5.05
N ILE A 31 5.65 -8.43 4.26
CA ILE A 31 6.78 -8.95 3.47
C ILE A 31 8.00 -8.02 3.59
N GLU A 32 9.18 -8.61 3.40
CA GLU A 32 10.44 -7.89 3.21
C GLU A 32 10.95 -8.11 1.78
N ILE A 33 11.51 -7.07 1.16
CA ILE A 33 12.09 -7.16 -0.18
C ILE A 33 13.60 -7.30 -0.05
N ASP A 34 14.15 -8.47 -0.34
CA ASP A 34 15.61 -8.67 -0.23
C ASP A 34 16.39 -8.05 -1.41
N SER A 35 15.78 -7.98 -2.59
CA SER A 35 16.43 -7.43 -3.78
C SER A 35 16.65 -5.92 -3.65
N LYS A 36 17.92 -5.52 -3.64
CA LYS A 36 18.34 -4.11 -3.67
C LYS A 36 17.94 -3.44 -4.97
N GLU A 37 17.99 -4.18 -6.08
CA GLU A 37 17.60 -3.72 -7.41
C GLU A 37 16.11 -3.38 -7.46
N LEU A 38 15.25 -4.25 -6.91
CA LEU A 38 13.81 -4.00 -6.83
C LEU A 38 13.50 -2.80 -5.92
N LYS A 39 14.11 -2.74 -4.73
CA LYS A 39 13.99 -1.57 -3.82
C LYS A 39 14.40 -0.27 -4.52
N SER A 40 15.52 -0.27 -5.24
CA SER A 40 16.02 0.91 -5.97
C SER A 40 15.08 1.32 -7.10
N ALA A 41 14.54 0.36 -7.85
CA ALA A 41 13.63 0.63 -8.96
C ALA A 41 12.29 1.21 -8.47
N ILE A 42 11.78 0.76 -7.31
CA ILE A 42 10.57 1.33 -6.69
C ILE A 42 10.78 2.82 -6.36
N LEU A 43 11.91 3.16 -5.74
CA LEU A 43 12.24 4.55 -5.39
C LEU A 43 12.53 5.43 -6.61
N GLU A 44 13.13 4.84 -7.65
CA GLU A 44 13.33 5.51 -8.94
C GLU A 44 12.00 5.84 -9.60
N TYR A 45 11.07 4.88 -9.63
CA TYR A 45 9.74 5.10 -10.20
C TYR A 45 8.95 6.14 -9.41
N ASP A 46 8.99 6.07 -8.08
CA ASP A 46 8.44 7.11 -7.21
C ASP A 46 9.01 8.50 -7.56
N SER A 47 10.32 8.59 -7.79
CA SER A 47 10.96 9.85 -8.21
C SER A 47 10.50 10.32 -9.59
N ILE A 48 10.24 9.42 -10.53
CA ILE A 48 9.71 9.75 -11.87
C ILE A 48 8.32 10.40 -11.74
N ILE A 49 7.44 9.83 -10.91
CA ILE A 49 6.08 10.36 -10.69
C ILE A 49 6.13 11.80 -10.17
N HIS A 50 6.97 12.09 -9.16
CA HIS A 50 7.03 13.44 -8.58
C HIS A 50 7.67 14.48 -9.50
N ARG A 51 8.55 14.05 -10.42
CA ARG A 51 9.21 14.98 -11.34
C ARG A 51 8.30 15.46 -12.46
N ASP A 52 7.25 14.71 -12.78
CA ASP A 52 6.32 15.06 -13.85
C ASP A 52 4.89 15.20 -13.30
N PRO A 53 4.46 16.44 -12.99
CA PRO A 53 3.16 16.71 -12.39
C PRO A 53 1.97 16.16 -13.19
N LYS A 54 2.14 15.88 -14.49
CA LYS A 54 1.06 15.31 -15.33
C LYS A 54 0.60 13.95 -14.82
N PHE A 55 1.48 13.18 -14.16
CA PHE A 55 1.13 11.85 -13.65
C PHE A 55 0.24 11.91 -12.42
N LEU A 56 0.26 13.02 -11.68
CA LEU A 56 -0.60 13.24 -10.51
C LEU A 56 -1.76 14.20 -10.81
N ALA A 57 -1.82 14.74 -12.04
CA ALA A 57 -2.89 15.60 -12.50
C ALA A 57 -4.20 14.79 -12.55
N GLY A 58 -5.14 15.13 -11.66
CA GLY A 58 -6.40 14.40 -11.50
C GLY A 58 -6.62 13.83 -10.09
N THR A 59 -5.61 13.87 -9.22
CA THR A 59 -5.80 13.61 -7.79
C THR A 59 -6.01 14.92 -7.04
N PRO A 60 -7.18 15.16 -6.41
CA PRO A 60 -7.43 16.38 -5.64
C PRO A 60 -6.42 16.57 -4.50
N ASP A 61 -5.93 15.45 -3.94
CA ASP A 61 -5.12 15.43 -2.73
C ASP A 61 -3.66 15.01 -2.97
N GLY A 62 -3.26 14.72 -4.23
CA GLY A 62 -1.92 14.23 -4.54
C GLY A 62 -1.58 12.84 -4.00
N ASN A 63 -2.55 12.15 -3.38
CA ASN A 63 -2.37 10.83 -2.79
C ASN A 63 -2.38 9.74 -3.86
N TYR A 64 -1.43 8.82 -3.76
CA TYR A 64 -1.35 7.61 -4.55
C TYR A 64 -0.74 6.48 -3.73
N LEU A 65 -0.97 5.25 -4.16
CA LEU A 65 -0.29 4.06 -3.65
C LEU A 65 0.76 3.61 -4.66
N LEU A 66 2.01 3.42 -4.22
CA LEU A 66 2.97 2.67 -5.03
C LEU A 66 2.53 1.22 -5.09
N THR A 67 2.41 0.70 -6.30
CA THR A 67 1.96 -0.66 -6.56
C THR A 67 2.99 -1.45 -7.33
N VAL A 68 3.17 -2.71 -6.98
CA VAL A 68 4.07 -3.64 -7.65
C VAL A 68 3.28 -4.88 -8.03
N TYR A 69 3.16 -5.13 -9.32
CA TYR A 69 2.56 -6.35 -9.85
C TYR A 69 3.67 -7.36 -10.09
N GLU A 70 3.66 -8.45 -9.34
CA GLU A 70 4.60 -9.55 -9.51
C GLU A 70 3.98 -10.62 -10.43
N ARG A 71 4.75 -11.07 -11.42
CA ARG A 71 4.34 -12.17 -12.31
C ARG A 71 5.47 -13.17 -12.45
N ASN A 72 5.26 -14.36 -11.91
CA ASN A 72 6.16 -15.50 -12.11
C ASN A 72 5.86 -16.14 -13.48
N ILE A 73 6.81 -16.05 -14.40
CA ILE A 73 6.69 -16.62 -15.75
C ILE A 73 7.04 -18.11 -15.73
N ASN A 74 8.08 -18.47 -14.96
CA ASN A 74 8.50 -19.83 -14.64
C ASN A 74 9.43 -19.79 -13.41
N ASP A 75 9.94 -20.95 -12.98
CA ASP A 75 10.81 -21.10 -11.79
C ASP A 75 12.10 -20.25 -11.82
N SER A 76 12.50 -19.77 -13.00
CA SER A 76 13.71 -18.97 -13.17
C SER A 76 13.43 -17.52 -13.57
N VAL A 77 12.21 -17.15 -13.96
CA VAL A 77 11.90 -15.82 -14.50
C VAL A 77 10.73 -15.20 -13.77
N THR A 78 11.00 -14.04 -13.16
CA THR A 78 9.99 -13.22 -12.49
C THR A 78 9.99 -11.83 -13.10
N ASN A 79 8.80 -11.33 -13.43
CA ASN A 79 8.60 -9.96 -13.86
C ASN A 79 7.96 -9.15 -12.72
N TYR A 80 8.43 -7.92 -12.55
CA TYR A 80 7.79 -6.93 -11.70
C TYR A 80 7.39 -5.74 -12.55
N ALA A 81 6.12 -5.31 -12.47
CA ALA A 81 5.68 -4.03 -13.02
C ALA A 81 5.40 -3.08 -11.86
N ILE A 82 6.20 -2.01 -11.75
CA ILE A 82 6.04 -0.99 -10.73
C ILE A 82 5.18 0.13 -11.34
N SER A 83 4.07 0.44 -10.68
CA SER A 83 3.11 1.46 -11.05
C SER A 83 2.60 2.19 -9.80
N PHE A 84 1.51 2.93 -9.96
CA PHE A 84 0.78 3.50 -8.84
C PHE A 84 -0.73 3.43 -9.06
N SER A 85 -1.48 3.50 -7.97
CA SER A 85 -2.95 3.46 -7.96
C SER A 85 -3.52 4.68 -7.24
N PHE A 86 -4.67 5.14 -7.75
CA PHE A 86 -5.45 6.26 -7.18
C PHE A 86 -6.66 5.79 -6.37
N ASP A 87 -6.80 4.48 -6.21
CA ASP A 87 -7.88 3.85 -5.46
C ASP A 87 -7.41 2.52 -4.87
N THR A 88 -8.30 1.88 -4.12
CA THR A 88 -8.11 0.54 -3.57
C THR A 88 -9.09 -0.49 -4.15
N TRP A 89 -9.70 -0.21 -5.31
CA TRP A 89 -10.76 -1.04 -5.89
C TRP A 89 -10.32 -2.49 -6.13
N LEU A 90 -9.11 -2.68 -6.67
CA LEU A 90 -8.53 -4.00 -6.95
C LEU A 90 -8.38 -4.87 -5.69
N MET A 91 -8.17 -4.26 -4.52
CA MET A 91 -8.01 -4.99 -3.25
C MET A 91 -9.27 -5.72 -2.81
N GLN A 92 -10.43 -5.42 -3.42
CA GLN A 92 -11.68 -6.13 -3.13
C GLN A 92 -11.69 -7.58 -3.65
N GLY A 93 -10.96 -7.83 -4.74
CA GLY A 93 -10.89 -9.14 -5.42
C GLY A 93 -9.52 -9.80 -5.33
N GLU A 94 -8.46 -9.02 -5.16
CA GLU A 94 -7.08 -9.52 -5.22
C GLU A 94 -6.45 -9.59 -3.81
N PRO A 95 -5.53 -10.54 -3.56
CA PRO A 95 -4.70 -10.52 -2.38
C PRO A 95 -3.63 -9.43 -2.52
N VAL A 96 -3.26 -8.79 -1.41
CA VAL A 96 -2.15 -7.85 -1.37
C VAL A 96 -1.16 -8.14 -0.28
N TRP A 97 0.10 -7.83 -0.56
CA TRP A 97 1.16 -7.74 0.43
C TRP A 97 1.65 -6.30 0.57
N LEU A 98 2.27 -6.01 1.70
CA LEU A 98 2.74 -4.70 2.11
C LEU A 98 4.22 -4.77 2.44
N ALA A 99 4.98 -3.91 1.79
CA ALA A 99 6.39 -3.68 2.08
C ALA A 99 6.62 -2.21 2.42
N TYR A 100 7.65 -1.93 3.21
CA TYR A 100 8.20 -0.57 3.31
C TYR A 100 9.46 -0.43 2.48
N VAL A 101 9.51 0.59 1.63
CA VAL A 101 10.66 0.94 0.81
C VAL A 101 10.92 2.42 0.93
N GLY A 102 12.11 2.80 1.42
CA GLY A 102 12.48 4.22 1.61
C GLY A 102 11.49 5.02 2.46
N GLY A 103 10.89 4.41 3.49
CA GLY A 103 9.88 5.05 4.34
C GLY A 103 8.47 5.13 3.74
N LYS A 104 8.25 4.60 2.54
CA LYS A 104 6.94 4.54 1.87
C LYS A 104 6.34 3.15 1.96
N LEU A 105 5.02 3.10 2.14
CA LEU A 105 4.25 1.86 2.02
C LEU A 105 4.11 1.52 0.53
N VAL A 106 4.41 0.27 0.17
CA VAL A 106 4.31 -0.26 -1.18
C VAL A 106 3.39 -1.47 -1.16
N VAL A 107 2.42 -1.49 -2.07
CA VAL A 107 1.44 -2.57 -2.19
C VAL A 107 1.88 -3.53 -3.29
N PHE A 108 2.02 -4.80 -2.95
CA PHE A 108 2.33 -5.87 -3.87
C PHE A 108 1.06 -6.62 -4.23
N TYR A 109 0.82 -6.77 -5.53
CA TYR A 109 -0.18 -7.66 -6.10
C TYR A 109 0.55 -8.89 -6.62
N PRO A 110 0.61 -9.98 -5.85
CA PRO A 110 1.25 -11.19 -6.29
C PRO A 110 0.37 -11.86 -7.36
N SER A 111 1.01 -12.33 -8.43
CA SER A 111 0.41 -12.89 -9.64
C SER A 111 -0.95 -13.56 -9.46
N SER A 112 -1.89 -13.25 -10.36
CA SER A 112 -3.22 -13.87 -10.49
C SER A 112 -3.24 -15.39 -10.77
N THR A 113 -2.08 -16.05 -10.74
CA THR A 113 -1.92 -17.51 -10.82
C THR A 113 -2.17 -18.23 -9.50
N TYR A 114 -2.75 -17.57 -8.49
CA TYR A 114 -3.27 -18.27 -7.32
C TYR A 114 -4.58 -18.98 -7.71
N HIS A 115 -4.53 -20.30 -7.84
CA HIS A 115 -5.71 -21.15 -8.06
C HIS A 115 -6.59 -21.32 -6.80
N GLY A 116 -6.67 -20.31 -5.93
CA GLY A 116 -7.44 -20.33 -4.69
C GLY A 116 -8.14 -18.99 -4.43
N ILE A 117 -9.13 -18.98 -3.52
CA ILE A 117 -9.82 -17.75 -3.08
C ILE A 117 -8.94 -17.04 -2.06
N LEU A 118 -7.93 -16.32 -2.54
CA LEU A 118 -7.14 -15.43 -1.70
C LEU A 118 -7.58 -14.00 -2.00
N SER A 119 -8.25 -13.36 -1.03
CA SER A 119 -8.57 -11.94 -1.10
C SER A 119 -7.85 -11.21 0.02
N THR A 120 -7.63 -9.90 -0.19
CA THR A 120 -7.04 -9.04 0.84
C THR A 120 -7.88 -9.08 2.12
N ASP A 121 -7.22 -9.13 3.28
CA ASP A 121 -7.90 -8.92 4.56
C ASP A 121 -8.63 -7.57 4.53
N LYS A 122 -9.96 -7.59 4.66
CA LYS A 122 -10.81 -6.39 4.69
C LYS A 122 -10.34 -5.35 5.72
N ARG A 123 -9.64 -5.76 6.78
CA ARG A 123 -9.02 -4.85 7.75
C ARG A 123 -7.83 -4.10 7.13
N ILE A 124 -6.95 -4.80 6.43
CA ILE A 124 -5.83 -4.21 5.70
C ILE A 124 -6.35 -3.25 4.63
N HIS A 125 -7.31 -3.69 3.82
CA HIS A 125 -7.94 -2.85 2.78
C HIS A 125 -8.52 -1.56 3.38
N LYS A 126 -9.35 -1.67 4.43
CA LYS A 126 -9.91 -0.50 5.12
C LYS A 126 -8.84 0.43 5.68
N GLU A 127 -7.77 -0.10 6.21
CA GLU A 127 -6.72 0.72 6.83
C GLU A 127 -5.89 1.47 5.77
N ILE A 128 -5.61 0.84 4.61
CA ILE A 128 -5.00 1.53 3.47
C ILE A 128 -5.92 2.64 2.97
N ALA A 129 -7.20 2.34 2.76
CA ALA A 129 -8.19 3.33 2.35
C ALA A 129 -8.30 4.48 3.37
N ARG A 130 -8.26 4.17 4.68
CA ARG A 130 -8.29 5.21 5.74
C ARG A 130 -7.14 6.20 5.61
N ARG A 131 -5.95 5.71 5.24
CA ARG A 131 -4.72 6.52 5.15
C ARG A 131 -4.62 7.32 3.87
N TYR A 132 -5.01 6.75 2.73
CA TYR A 132 -4.78 7.35 1.41
C TYR A 132 -6.05 7.87 0.73
N PHE A 133 -7.21 7.24 0.98
CA PHE A 133 -8.47 7.52 0.28
C PHE A 133 -9.67 7.59 1.25
N PRO A 134 -9.80 8.69 2.03
CA PRO A 134 -10.83 8.79 3.07
C PRO A 134 -12.28 8.64 2.57
N SER A 135 -12.54 8.98 1.30
CA SER A 135 -13.84 8.76 0.65
C SER A 135 -14.18 7.26 0.55
N GLU A 136 -13.23 6.44 0.09
CA GLU A 136 -13.36 4.99 -0.01
C GLU A 136 -13.53 4.37 1.39
N TYR A 137 -12.74 4.82 2.36
CA TYR A 137 -12.87 4.35 3.74
C TYR A 137 -14.28 4.55 4.31
N LYS A 138 -14.95 5.68 4.01
CA LYS A 138 -16.34 5.94 4.45
C LYS A 138 -17.34 4.93 3.88
N LEU A 139 -17.09 4.39 2.69
CA LEU A 139 -17.91 3.36 2.07
C LEU A 139 -17.59 1.99 2.67
N LEU A 140 -16.31 1.62 2.70
CA LEU A 140 -15.84 0.32 3.20
C LEU A 140 -16.15 0.11 4.69
N SER A 141 -16.09 1.17 5.51
CA SER A 141 -16.47 1.13 6.93
C SER A 141 -17.95 0.82 7.15
N LYS A 142 -18.82 1.13 6.16
CA LYS A 142 -20.24 0.78 6.16
C LYS A 142 -20.52 -0.58 5.51
N GLY A 143 -19.48 -1.34 5.15
CA GLY A 143 -19.59 -2.61 4.45
C GLY A 143 -20.06 -2.48 2.99
N LYS A 144 -20.00 -1.28 2.40
CA LYS A 144 -20.31 -1.06 0.99
C LYS A 144 -19.07 -1.31 0.13
N PRO A 145 -19.22 -1.94 -1.04
CA PRO A 145 -18.12 -2.09 -1.99
C PRO A 145 -17.77 -0.74 -2.64
N LEU A 146 -16.62 -0.71 -3.31
CA LEU A 146 -16.24 0.32 -4.26
C LEU A 146 -16.76 -0.10 -5.63
N ASP A 147 -17.60 0.73 -6.24
CA ASP A 147 -18.24 0.42 -7.53
C ASP A 147 -17.47 0.99 -8.73
N CYS A 148 -16.61 1.97 -8.50
CA CYS A 148 -15.81 2.63 -9.53
C CYS A 148 -14.32 2.47 -9.20
N PHE A 149 -13.51 2.45 -10.26
CA PHE A 149 -12.05 2.49 -10.19
C PHE A 149 -11.54 3.64 -11.08
N SER A 150 -10.32 4.09 -10.78
CA SER A 150 -9.62 5.16 -11.45
C SER A 150 -8.50 4.55 -12.30
N PHE A 151 -8.56 4.80 -13.61
CA PHE A 151 -7.48 4.38 -14.50
C PHE A 151 -6.23 5.23 -14.26
N ASN A 152 -5.08 4.58 -14.33
CA ASN A 152 -3.79 5.22 -14.39
C ASN A 152 -3.14 4.94 -15.76
N ASP A 153 -3.12 5.94 -16.64
CA ASP A 153 -2.52 5.83 -17.96
C ASP A 153 -0.99 6.06 -17.94
N SER A 154 -0.40 6.15 -16.74
CA SER A 154 1.05 6.34 -16.58
C SER A 154 1.82 5.08 -16.95
N PRO A 155 3.04 5.25 -17.49
CA PRO A 155 3.88 4.10 -17.78
C PRO A 155 4.25 3.37 -16.49
N SER A 156 4.43 2.05 -16.58
CA SER A 156 4.99 1.23 -15.51
C SER A 156 6.48 1.02 -15.71
N LEU A 157 7.26 0.97 -14.63
CA LEU A 157 8.66 0.52 -14.69
C LEU A 157 8.68 -1.01 -14.58
N VAL A 158 8.98 -1.67 -15.69
CA VAL A 158 8.98 -3.13 -15.82
C VAL A 158 10.39 -3.67 -15.65
N LEU A 159 10.52 -4.63 -14.75
CA LEU A 159 11.75 -5.34 -14.42
C LEU A 159 11.57 -6.83 -14.76
N THR A 160 12.58 -7.43 -15.38
CA THR A 160 12.67 -8.88 -15.56
C THR A 160 13.88 -9.38 -14.80
N PHE A 161 13.64 -10.33 -13.92
CA PHE A 161 14.67 -11.05 -13.19
C PHE A 161 14.81 -12.46 -13.76
N HIS A 162 16.04 -12.90 -13.97
CA HIS A 162 16.36 -14.29 -14.28
C HIS A 162 17.26 -14.85 -13.18
N LYS A 163 16.77 -15.87 -12.46
CA LYS A 163 17.43 -16.50 -11.30
C LYS A 163 17.87 -15.47 -10.26
N GLY A 164 16.96 -14.57 -9.91
CA GLY A 164 17.18 -13.52 -8.91
C GLY A 164 18.06 -12.35 -9.37
N LYS A 165 18.56 -12.34 -10.61
CA LYS A 165 19.35 -11.23 -11.17
C LYS A 165 18.54 -10.41 -12.15
N LEU A 166 18.58 -9.08 -12.00
CA LEU A 166 17.95 -8.16 -12.94
C LEU A 166 18.61 -8.28 -14.32
N VAL A 167 17.83 -8.62 -15.34
CA VAL A 167 18.31 -8.72 -16.74
C VAL A 167 17.74 -7.61 -17.63
N THR A 168 16.54 -7.14 -17.34
CA THR A 168 15.89 -6.07 -18.12
C THR A 168 15.20 -5.09 -17.18
N LYS A 169 15.33 -3.80 -17.48
CA LYS A 169 14.58 -2.71 -16.84
C LYS A 169 14.16 -1.72 -17.92
N LYS A 170 12.86 -1.46 -18.06
CA LYS A 170 12.33 -0.53 -19.05
C LYS A 170 11.06 0.16 -18.57
N LEU A 171 10.87 1.40 -18.99
CA LEU A 171 9.61 2.11 -18.82
C LEU A 171 8.66 1.68 -19.96
N SER A 172 7.44 1.24 -19.64
CA SER A 172 6.48 0.68 -20.59
C SER A 172 5.12 1.35 -20.44
N MET A 173 4.50 1.77 -21.55
CA MET A 173 3.10 2.20 -21.58
C MET A 173 2.21 0.94 -21.61
N GLY A 174 1.82 0.44 -20.45
CA GLY A 174 1.00 -0.77 -20.28
C GLY A 174 1.74 -1.99 -19.72
N ILE A 175 0.99 -2.84 -19.02
CA ILE A 175 1.36 -4.21 -18.57
C ILE A 175 0.86 -5.21 -19.61
#